data_AF-A0A7K2KR19-F1
#
_entry.id   AF-A0A7K2KR19-F1
#
_cell.length_a   1.000
_cell.length_b   1.000
_cell.length_c   1.000
_cell.angle_alpha   90.00
_cell.angle_beta   90.00
_cell.angle_gamma   90.00
#
_symmetry.space_group_name_H-M   'P 1'
#
loop_
_entity.id
_entity.type
_entity.pdbx_description
1 polymer ?
#
loop_
_entity_poly.entity_id
_entity_poly.type
_entity_poly.pdbx_seq_one_letter_code
_entity_poly.pdbx_strand_id
1 'polypeptide(L)'
;MSEDTIRLVTIGRILRRRGRFLTILAVAGALVGHGTSLLLPPRYTTSASVLLPGAWEERELLTQAEIATSSVVVDRAATSLRWAGVDGAELRDRVTAEAADGNIIKISGTADTPERAQRLSDTVADQFVIFAAQIMGAHRDPAAAKRPEELRQLVSRSTRRIDELADEAGQGKSVESVQTRTELSKLRTTLQEAVDKLEQAGPAKDRPDMVVMGPAARPAGEAPPTRVQLMVAGALLFALLAVVCHLAAARVGRRLRTGADVTAALGSPLLGSVDVPGG
;
A
#
# COMPACT_ATOMS: atom_id res chain seq x y z
N MET A 1 29.12 -31.01 27.00
CA MET A 1 29.60 -29.61 27.01
C MET A 1 30.71 -29.46 26.00
N SER A 2 30.60 -28.47 25.11
CA SER A 2 31.72 -27.73 24.50
C SER A 2 32.45 -28.28 23.26
N GLU A 3 31.76 -28.66 22.18
CA GLU A 3 32.36 -28.52 20.83
C GLU A 3 32.11 -27.11 20.27
N ASP A 4 30.90 -26.56 20.46
CA ASP A 4 30.56 -25.20 20.03
C ASP A 4 31.37 -24.12 20.75
N THR A 5 31.62 -24.30 22.05
CA THR A 5 32.43 -23.38 22.85
C THR A 5 33.89 -23.32 22.35
N ILE A 6 34.45 -24.46 21.91
CA ILE A 6 35.82 -24.54 21.38
C ILE A 6 35.91 -23.87 20.01
N ARG A 7 34.87 -24.00 19.16
CA ARG A 7 34.77 -23.28 17.88
C ARG A 7 34.66 -21.76 18.08
N LEU A 8 33.82 -21.29 19.01
CA LEU A 8 33.69 -19.84 19.27
C LEU A 8 34.96 -19.21 19.85
N VAL A 9 35.66 -19.89 20.77
CA VAL A 9 36.92 -19.38 21.34
C VAL A 9 38.03 -19.31 20.28
N THR A 10 38.04 -20.26 19.33
CA THR A 10 39.01 -20.28 18.23
C THR A 10 38.71 -19.17 17.21
N ILE A 11 37.43 -18.98 16.86
CA ILE A 11 36.97 -17.87 16.00
C ILE A 11 37.27 -16.52 16.67
N GLY A 12 37.00 -16.38 17.96
CA GLY A 12 37.28 -15.18 18.75
C GLY A 12 38.78 -14.85 18.82
N ARG A 13 39.66 -15.86 18.89
CA ARG A 13 41.13 -15.67 18.89
C ARG A 13 41.66 -15.22 17.52
N ILE A 14 41.10 -15.76 16.43
CA ILE A 14 41.42 -15.32 15.06
C ILE A 14 40.98 -13.88 14.84
N LEU A 15 39.79 -13.52 15.31
CA LEU A 15 39.24 -12.16 15.26
C LEU A 15 40.13 -11.17 16.03
N ARG A 16 40.66 -11.59 17.19
CA ARG A 16 41.44 -10.72 18.08
C ARG A 16 42.88 -10.51 17.61
N ARG A 17 43.52 -11.50 16.98
CA ARG A 17 44.92 -11.39 16.51
C ARG A 17 45.06 -10.64 15.17
N ARG A 18 43.99 -10.57 14.38
CA ARG A 18 43.96 -9.87 13.07
C ARG A 18 42.82 -8.86 12.95
N GLY A 19 42.31 -8.36 14.08
CA GLY A 19 41.22 -7.37 14.13
C GLY A 19 41.49 -6.15 13.27
N ARG A 20 42.75 -5.70 13.16
CA ARG A 20 43.16 -4.59 12.29
C ARG A 20 42.81 -4.79 10.81
N PHE A 21 42.96 -6.01 10.29
CA PHE A 21 42.62 -6.30 8.89
C PHE A 21 41.10 -6.28 8.66
N LEU A 22 40.36 -6.86 9.60
CA LEU A 22 38.89 -6.84 9.58
C LEU A 22 38.34 -5.41 9.69
N THR A 23 38.91 -4.58 10.56
CA THR A 23 38.52 -3.17 10.69
C THR A 23 38.83 -2.39 9.42
N ILE A 24 39.99 -2.61 8.78
CA ILE A 24 40.33 -1.94 7.52
C ILE A 24 39.31 -2.33 6.43
N LEU A 25 38.98 -3.62 6.32
CA LEU A 25 38.06 -4.07 5.29
C LEU A 25 36.62 -3.63 5.55
N ALA A 26 36.19 -3.60 6.82
CA ALA A 26 34.90 -3.04 7.21
C ALA A 26 34.80 -1.54 6.91
N VAL A 27 35.87 -0.76 7.17
CA VAL A 27 35.94 0.66 6.80
C VAL A 27 35.92 0.83 5.28
N ALA A 28 36.64 0.01 4.53
CA ALA A 28 36.59 0.02 3.07
C ALA A 28 35.16 -0.29 2.56
N GLY A 29 34.49 -1.28 3.14
CA GLY A 29 33.09 -1.58 2.84
C GLY A 29 32.13 -0.43 3.19
N ALA A 30 32.34 0.25 4.31
CA ALA A 30 31.57 1.44 4.67
C ALA A 30 31.77 2.59 3.67
N LEU A 31 33.00 2.80 3.20
CA LEU A 31 33.32 3.80 2.16
C LEU A 31 32.68 3.44 0.82
N VAL A 32 32.68 2.16 0.43
CA VAL A 32 31.97 1.69 -0.77
C VAL A 32 30.46 1.92 -0.62
N GLY A 33 29.88 1.59 0.55
CA GLY A 33 28.47 1.85 0.86
C GLY A 33 28.12 3.34 0.88
N HIS A 34 29.04 4.19 1.31
CA HIS A 34 28.88 5.63 1.20
C HIS A 34 28.95 6.11 -0.26
N GLY A 35 29.90 5.60 -1.04
CA GLY A 35 30.03 5.92 -2.45
C GLY A 35 28.79 5.53 -3.25
N THR A 36 28.21 4.35 -3.00
CA THR A 36 26.94 3.94 -3.63
C THR A 36 25.77 4.82 -3.19
N SER A 37 25.76 5.29 -1.94
CA SER A 37 24.77 6.25 -1.46
C SER A 37 24.80 7.60 -2.18
N LEU A 38 25.88 7.97 -2.86
CA LEU A 38 25.93 9.19 -3.68
C LEU A 38 25.28 9.00 -5.06
N LEU A 39 25.17 7.75 -5.52
CA LEU A 39 24.50 7.40 -6.77
C LEU A 39 22.98 7.26 -6.60
N LEU A 40 22.53 7.03 -5.37
CA LEU A 40 21.12 6.88 -5.02
C LEU A 40 20.61 8.20 -4.43
N PRO A 41 19.73 8.95 -5.11
CA PRO A 41 19.19 10.19 -4.58
C PRO A 41 18.38 9.91 -3.29
N PRO A 42 18.36 10.86 -2.33
CA PRO A 42 17.57 10.72 -1.12
C PRO A 42 16.09 10.64 -1.49
N ARG A 43 15.39 9.67 -0.90
CA ARG A 43 13.95 9.47 -1.09
C ARG A 43 13.22 9.85 0.19
N TYR A 44 12.09 10.51 0.05
CA TYR A 44 11.21 10.88 1.13
C TYR A 44 9.83 10.32 0.83
N THR A 45 9.25 9.59 1.79
CA THR A 45 7.94 8.96 1.65
C THR A 45 7.02 9.49 2.74
N THR A 46 5.81 9.87 2.36
CA THR A 46 4.75 10.24 3.30
C THR A 46 3.39 9.79 2.78
N SER A 47 2.40 9.70 3.66
CA SER A 47 1.09 9.16 3.35
C SER A 47 -0.03 10.13 3.68
N ALA A 48 -1.02 10.21 2.80
CA ALA A 48 -2.33 10.81 3.06
C ALA A 48 -3.36 9.71 3.36
N SER A 49 -4.30 9.98 4.25
CA SER A 49 -5.34 9.02 4.64
C SER A 49 -6.69 9.44 4.06
N VAL A 50 -7.36 8.52 3.38
CA VAL A 50 -8.72 8.72 2.85
C VAL A 50 -9.69 7.82 3.58
N LEU A 51 -10.73 8.40 4.17
CA LEU A 51 -11.82 7.68 4.83
C LEU A 51 -12.86 7.25 3.81
N LEU A 52 -13.15 5.95 3.79
CA LEU A 52 -14.23 5.38 3.00
C LEU A 52 -15.45 5.18 3.91
N PRO A 53 -16.61 5.74 3.55
CA PRO A 53 -17.79 5.65 4.41
C PRO A 53 -18.58 4.38 4.16
N GLY A 54 -19.29 3.92 5.20
CA GLY A 54 -20.06 2.68 5.18
C GLY A 54 -19.31 1.50 5.81
N ALA A 55 -19.77 0.28 5.55
CA ALA A 55 -19.05 -0.94 5.91
C ALA A 55 -18.43 -1.51 4.63
N TRP A 56 -17.10 -1.63 4.61
CA TRP A 56 -16.35 -2.20 3.49
C TRP A 56 -15.72 -3.51 3.92
N GLU A 57 -15.74 -4.50 3.05
CA GLU A 57 -14.98 -5.72 3.28
C GLU A 57 -13.50 -5.52 2.93
N GLU A 58 -12.61 -6.28 3.54
CA GLU A 58 -11.16 -6.17 3.32
C GLU A 58 -10.78 -6.32 1.85
N ARG A 59 -11.45 -7.23 1.12
CA ARG A 59 -11.23 -7.42 -0.32
C ARG A 59 -11.65 -6.21 -1.15
N GLU A 60 -12.70 -5.51 -0.72
CA GLU A 60 -13.15 -4.29 -1.39
C GLU A 60 -12.17 -3.15 -1.13
N LEU A 61 -11.65 -3.03 0.10
CA LEU A 61 -10.60 -2.05 0.44
C LEU A 61 -9.34 -2.25 -0.40
N LEU A 62 -8.89 -3.50 -0.61
CA LEU A 62 -7.79 -3.80 -1.52
C LEU A 62 -8.08 -3.35 -2.95
N THR A 63 -9.31 -3.54 -3.43
CA THR A 63 -9.73 -3.06 -4.75
C THR A 63 -9.67 -1.53 -4.82
N GLN A 64 -10.08 -0.84 -3.75
CA GLN A 64 -10.00 0.63 -3.69
C GLN A 64 -8.55 1.12 -3.65
N ALA A 65 -7.65 0.41 -2.97
CA ALA A 65 -6.22 0.70 -3.00
C ALA A 65 -5.65 0.60 -4.43
N GLU A 66 -5.99 -0.45 -5.18
CA GLU A 66 -5.59 -0.61 -6.58
C GLU A 66 -6.19 0.49 -7.49
N ILE A 67 -7.41 0.93 -7.20
CA ILE A 67 -8.03 2.06 -7.93
C ILE A 67 -7.28 3.37 -7.63
N ALA A 68 -6.84 3.58 -6.39
CA ALA A 68 -6.10 4.78 -5.99
C ALA A 68 -4.74 4.92 -6.69
N THR A 69 -4.11 3.81 -7.09
CA THR A 69 -2.85 3.78 -7.86
C THR A 69 -3.07 3.54 -9.36
N SER A 70 -4.33 3.52 -9.81
CA SER A 70 -4.66 3.30 -11.22
C SER A 70 -4.04 4.36 -12.13
N SER A 71 -3.77 3.97 -13.39
CA SER A 71 -3.19 4.86 -14.39
C SER A 71 -3.92 6.19 -14.51
N VAL A 72 -5.25 6.15 -14.51
CA VAL A 72 -6.10 7.34 -14.65
C VAL A 72 -5.91 8.32 -13.48
N VAL A 73 -5.83 7.80 -12.24
CA VAL A 73 -5.62 8.65 -11.05
C VAL A 73 -4.22 9.25 -11.07
N VAL A 74 -3.20 8.44 -11.37
CA VAL A 74 -1.80 8.87 -11.39
C VAL A 74 -1.51 9.85 -12.53
N ASP A 75 -2.07 9.64 -13.72
CA ASP A 75 -1.91 10.55 -14.88
C ASP A 75 -2.57 11.92 -14.62
N ARG A 76 -3.74 11.92 -13.96
CA ARG A 76 -4.39 13.16 -13.52
C ARG A 76 -3.56 13.87 -12.46
N ALA A 77 -2.95 13.13 -11.52
CA ALA A 77 -2.06 13.70 -10.52
C ALA A 77 -0.81 14.32 -11.18
N ALA A 78 -0.19 13.63 -12.15
CA ALA A 78 0.94 14.17 -12.92
C ALA A 78 0.56 15.49 -13.62
N THR A 79 -0.61 15.51 -14.27
CA THR A 79 -1.14 16.69 -14.96
C THR A 79 -1.40 17.87 -14.01
N SER A 80 -1.86 17.58 -12.78
CA SER A 80 -2.08 18.58 -11.74
C SER A 80 -0.76 19.15 -11.19
N LEU A 81 0.22 18.28 -10.93
CA LEU A 81 1.51 18.67 -10.36
C LEU A 81 2.39 19.46 -11.33
N ARG A 82 2.30 19.19 -12.64
CA ARG A 82 3.06 19.86 -13.72
C ARG A 82 4.57 19.88 -13.47
N TRP A 83 5.11 18.81 -12.92
CA TRP A 83 6.55 18.70 -12.71
C TRP A 83 7.25 18.45 -14.04
N ALA A 84 8.34 19.19 -14.28
CA ALA A 84 9.11 19.07 -15.50
C ALA A 84 9.74 17.67 -15.59
N GLY A 85 9.45 16.97 -16.70
CA GLY A 85 10.04 15.66 -17.00
C GLY A 85 9.49 14.48 -16.20
N VAL A 86 8.39 14.66 -15.47
CA VAL A 86 7.75 13.58 -14.71
C VAL A 86 6.37 13.31 -15.31
N ASP A 87 6.19 12.12 -15.89
CA ASP A 87 4.90 11.66 -16.41
C ASP A 87 4.20 10.71 -15.44
N GLY A 88 2.98 10.28 -15.78
CA GLY A 88 2.22 9.37 -14.93
C GLY A 88 2.80 7.95 -14.87
N ALA A 89 3.64 7.54 -15.82
CA ALA A 89 4.35 6.26 -15.74
C ALA A 89 5.42 6.34 -14.65
N GLU A 90 6.20 7.42 -14.62
CA GLU A 90 7.23 7.62 -13.60
C GLU A 90 6.64 7.87 -12.21
N LEU A 91 5.48 8.52 -12.11
CA LEU A 91 4.77 8.64 -10.82
C LEU A 91 4.20 7.31 -10.33
N ARG A 92 3.86 6.37 -11.22
CA ARG A 92 3.28 5.08 -10.82
C ARG A 92 4.24 4.28 -9.94
N ASP A 93 5.54 4.33 -10.26
CA ASP A 93 6.59 3.67 -9.46
C ASP A 93 6.90 4.39 -8.13
N ARG A 94 6.33 5.58 -7.93
CA ARG A 94 6.56 6.44 -6.78
C ARG A 94 5.35 6.54 -5.86
N VAL A 95 4.21 5.97 -6.24
CA VAL A 95 2.94 6.04 -5.52
C VAL A 95 2.52 4.63 -5.14
N THR A 96 2.19 4.43 -3.87
CA THR A 96 1.61 3.18 -3.38
C THR A 96 0.34 3.48 -2.60
N ALA A 97 -0.59 2.52 -2.58
CA ALA A 97 -1.80 2.63 -1.77
C ALA A 97 -2.02 1.31 -1.03
N GLU A 98 -2.42 1.42 0.24
CA GLU A 98 -2.64 0.28 1.11
C GLU A 98 -3.92 0.48 1.92
N ALA A 99 -4.66 -0.60 2.15
CA ALA A 99 -5.75 -0.60 3.10
C ALA A 99 -5.18 -0.54 4.52
N ALA A 100 -5.68 0.40 5.32
CA ALA A 100 -5.38 0.51 6.74
C ALA A 100 -6.61 0.16 7.57
N ASP A 101 -6.41 0.04 8.89
CA ASP A 101 -7.49 -0.27 9.82
C ASP A 101 -8.63 0.75 9.73
N GLY A 102 -9.87 0.24 9.77
CA GLY A 102 -11.07 1.06 9.84
C GLY A 102 -11.35 1.85 8.56
N ASN A 103 -11.74 1.19 7.48
CA ASN A 103 -12.17 1.79 6.20
C ASN A 103 -11.29 2.95 5.71
N ILE A 104 -9.97 2.88 5.93
CA ILE A 104 -9.02 3.91 5.51
C ILE A 104 -8.16 3.34 4.38
N ILE A 105 -7.96 4.14 3.34
CA ILE A 105 -6.90 3.89 2.35
C ILE A 105 -5.77 4.88 2.62
N LYS A 106 -4.56 4.36 2.83
CA LYS A 106 -3.33 5.17 2.94
C LYS A 106 -2.68 5.25 1.57
N ILE A 107 -2.53 6.46 1.07
CA ILE A 107 -1.89 6.74 -0.22
C ILE A 107 -0.53 7.36 0.08
N SER A 108 0.54 6.66 -0.29
CA SER A 108 1.92 7.07 -0.05
C SER A 108 2.59 7.55 -1.33
N GLY A 109 3.23 8.71 -1.25
CA GLY A 109 3.99 9.32 -2.33
C GLY A 109 5.46 9.42 -1.96
N THR A 110 6.33 9.00 -2.87
CA THR A 110 7.79 9.03 -2.71
C THR A 110 8.41 10.05 -3.66
N ALA A 111 9.19 10.99 -3.14
CA ALA A 111 9.88 11.99 -3.94
C ALA A 111 11.25 12.38 -3.39
N ASP A 112 12.00 13.15 -4.17
CA ASP A 112 13.39 13.54 -3.84
C ASP A 112 13.48 14.65 -2.78
N THR A 113 12.35 15.24 -2.40
CA THR A 113 12.26 16.29 -1.37
C THR A 113 11.01 16.08 -0.52
N PRO A 114 11.03 16.44 0.77
CA PRO A 114 9.89 16.25 1.66
C PRO A 114 8.65 17.02 1.19
N GLU A 115 8.81 18.23 0.65
CA GLU A 115 7.69 19.02 0.10
C GLU A 115 7.04 18.36 -1.11
N ARG A 116 7.84 17.79 -2.03
CA ARG A 116 7.31 17.07 -3.19
C ARG A 116 6.61 15.79 -2.76
N ALA A 117 7.15 15.06 -1.78
CA ALA A 117 6.53 13.84 -1.28
C ALA A 117 5.14 14.14 -0.70
N GLN A 118 5.03 15.19 0.12
CA GLN A 118 3.76 15.67 0.65
C GLN A 118 2.77 16.02 -0.47
N ARG A 119 3.17 16.89 -1.40
CA ARG A 119 2.30 17.32 -2.51
C ARG A 119 1.86 16.16 -3.39
N LEU A 120 2.72 15.17 -3.61
CA LEU A 120 2.38 13.97 -4.38
C LEU A 120 1.28 13.18 -3.68
N SER A 121 1.46 12.84 -2.41
CA SER A 121 0.47 12.09 -1.63
C SER A 121 -0.87 12.82 -1.57
N ASP A 122 -0.84 14.13 -1.29
CA ASP A 122 -2.05 14.97 -1.24
C ASP A 122 -2.77 14.99 -2.59
N THR A 123 -2.03 15.25 -3.67
CA THR A 123 -2.64 15.36 -5.01
C THR A 123 -3.22 14.03 -5.46
N VAL A 124 -2.54 12.90 -5.22
CA VAL A 124 -3.08 11.58 -5.57
C VAL A 124 -4.33 11.27 -4.74
N ALA A 125 -4.33 11.58 -3.44
CA ALA A 125 -5.52 11.40 -2.61
C ALA A 125 -6.73 12.21 -3.11
N ASP A 126 -6.52 13.48 -3.48
CA ASP A 126 -7.56 14.31 -4.08
C ASP A 126 -8.07 13.74 -5.41
N GLN A 127 -7.15 13.33 -6.30
CA GLN A 127 -7.53 12.74 -7.59
C GLN A 127 -8.26 11.41 -7.44
N PHE A 128 -7.90 10.60 -6.44
CA PHE A 128 -8.61 9.37 -6.11
C PHE A 128 -10.04 9.65 -5.69
N VAL A 129 -10.26 10.60 -4.77
CA VAL A 129 -11.62 10.98 -4.34
C VAL A 129 -12.44 11.50 -5.51
N ILE A 130 -11.87 12.38 -6.35
CA ILE A 130 -12.54 12.90 -7.56
C ILE A 130 -12.91 11.76 -8.52
N PHE A 131 -12.00 10.82 -8.74
CA PHE A 131 -12.23 9.69 -9.64
C PHE A 131 -13.28 8.71 -9.10
N ALA A 132 -13.23 8.40 -7.80
CA ALA A 132 -14.21 7.56 -7.13
C ALA A 132 -15.61 8.20 -7.17
N ALA A 133 -15.71 9.51 -6.91
CA ALA A 133 -16.95 10.27 -7.06
C ALA A 133 -17.46 10.24 -8.50
N GLN A 134 -16.57 10.33 -9.49
CA GLN A 134 -16.94 10.23 -10.91
C GLN A 134 -17.44 8.83 -11.27
N ILE A 135 -16.85 7.74 -10.78
CA ILE A 135 -17.33 6.37 -11.05
C ILE A 135 -18.70 6.14 -10.41
N MET A 136 -18.87 6.54 -9.15
CA MET A 136 -20.14 6.42 -8.44
C MET A 136 -21.23 7.31 -9.08
N GLY A 137 -20.86 8.51 -9.53
CA GLY A 137 -21.74 9.43 -10.26
C GLY A 137 -22.07 8.98 -11.67
N ALA A 138 -21.13 8.37 -12.40
CA ALA A 138 -21.33 7.84 -13.75
C ALA A 138 -22.20 6.58 -13.75
N HIS A 139 -22.23 5.82 -12.66
CA HIS A 139 -23.19 4.73 -12.45
C HIS A 139 -24.61 5.20 -12.08
N ARG A 140 -24.83 6.50 -11.81
CA ARG A 140 -26.17 7.08 -11.88
C ARG A 140 -26.52 7.29 -13.35
N ASP A 141 -27.12 6.25 -13.94
CA ASP A 141 -27.74 6.33 -15.26
C ASP A 141 -28.65 7.58 -15.31
N PRO A 142 -28.42 8.54 -16.22
CA PRO A 142 -29.24 9.74 -16.32
C PRO A 142 -30.71 9.42 -16.63
N ALA A 143 -31.00 8.22 -17.17
CA ALA A 143 -32.36 7.71 -17.26
C ALA A 143 -32.90 7.25 -15.88
N ALA A 144 -32.07 6.65 -15.02
CA ALA A 144 -32.45 6.31 -13.65
C ALA A 144 -32.74 7.56 -12.78
N ALA A 145 -32.12 8.71 -13.08
CA ALA A 145 -32.48 9.99 -12.45
C ALA A 145 -33.88 10.49 -12.87
N LYS A 146 -34.37 10.10 -14.06
CA LYS A 146 -35.70 10.47 -14.58
C LYS A 146 -36.81 9.46 -14.23
N ARG A 147 -36.46 8.20 -13.97
CA ARG A 147 -37.43 7.13 -13.58
C ARG A 147 -38.36 7.52 -12.43
N PRO A 148 -37.93 8.19 -11.33
CA PRO A 148 -38.83 8.60 -10.26
C PRO A 148 -39.87 9.61 -10.74
N GLU A 149 -39.47 10.57 -11.58
CA GLU A 149 -40.35 11.58 -12.16
C GLU A 149 -41.37 10.94 -13.12
N GLU A 150 -40.92 10.01 -13.96
CA GLU A 150 -41.78 9.25 -14.89
C GLU A 150 -42.77 8.35 -14.13
N LEU A 151 -42.31 7.70 -13.06
CA LEU A 151 -43.16 6.87 -12.19
C LEU A 151 -44.22 7.74 -11.49
N ARG A 152 -43.86 8.94 -11.00
CA ARG A 152 -44.82 9.92 -10.45
C ARG A 152 -45.87 10.34 -11.48
N GLN A 153 -45.45 10.60 -12.72
CA GLN A 153 -46.38 10.95 -13.79
C GLN A 153 -47.29 9.79 -14.18
N LEU A 154 -46.78 8.56 -14.16
CA LEU A 154 -47.57 7.36 -14.42
C LEU A 154 -48.60 7.13 -13.31
N VAL A 155 -48.18 7.22 -12.05
CA VAL A 155 -49.09 7.08 -10.90
C VAL A 155 -50.14 8.18 -10.90
N SER A 156 -49.77 9.44 -11.14
CA SER A 156 -50.74 10.54 -11.24
C SER A 156 -51.77 10.30 -12.35
N ARG A 157 -51.35 9.80 -13.52
CA ARG A 157 -52.27 9.42 -14.61
C ARG A 157 -53.18 8.26 -14.21
N SER A 158 -52.63 7.23 -13.55
CA SER A 158 -53.41 6.10 -13.07
C SER A 158 -54.43 6.51 -12.00
N THR A 159 -54.07 7.37 -11.05
CA THR A 159 -54.99 7.89 -10.03
C THR A 159 -56.12 8.71 -10.66
N ARG A 160 -55.81 9.58 -11.64
CA ARG A 160 -56.87 10.31 -12.37
C ARG A 160 -57.81 9.35 -13.10
N ARG A 161 -57.29 8.29 -13.72
CA ARG A 161 -58.12 7.30 -14.42
C ARG A 161 -59.00 6.50 -13.45
N ILE A 162 -58.50 6.19 -12.25
CA ILE A 162 -59.27 5.56 -11.17
C ILE A 162 -60.40 6.50 -10.72
N ASP A 163 -60.12 7.80 -10.57
CA ASP A 163 -61.13 8.80 -10.20
C ASP A 163 -62.21 8.95 -11.30
N GLU A 164 -61.80 9.00 -12.58
CA GLU A 164 -62.72 9.00 -13.73
C GLU A 164 -63.64 7.76 -13.74
N LEU A 165 -63.08 6.56 -13.55
CA LEU A 165 -63.86 5.32 -13.47
C LEU A 165 -64.78 5.30 -12.25
N ALA A 166 -64.36 5.89 -11.13
CA ALA A 166 -65.19 6.00 -9.93
C ALA A 166 -66.35 7.00 -10.11
N ASP A 167 -66.17 8.05 -10.91
CA ASP A 167 -67.21 9.03 -11.24
C ASP A 167 -68.14 8.53 -12.35
N GLU A 168 -67.64 7.82 -13.36
CA GLU A 168 -68.45 7.14 -14.39
C GLU A 168 -69.33 6.04 -13.79
N ALA A 169 -68.86 5.36 -12.75
CA ALA A 169 -69.66 4.43 -11.97
C ALA A 169 -70.78 5.11 -11.14
N GLY A 170 -70.88 6.45 -11.16
CA GLY A 170 -71.63 7.23 -10.17
C GLY A 170 -72.88 7.99 -10.67
N GLN A 171 -74.01 7.29 -10.80
CA GLN A 171 -75.36 7.82 -10.43
C GLN A 171 -76.32 6.77 -9.80
N GLY A 172 -75.95 5.49 -9.69
CA GLY A 172 -76.81 4.44 -9.14
C GLY A 172 -76.76 4.31 -7.61
N LYS A 173 -77.92 4.24 -6.93
CA LYS A 173 -78.05 4.00 -5.47
C LYS A 173 -77.91 2.51 -5.06
N SER A 174 -77.35 1.65 -5.91
CA SER A 174 -77.24 0.21 -5.62
C SER A 174 -76.06 -0.10 -4.69
N VAL A 175 -76.13 -1.21 -3.96
CA VAL A 175 -75.03 -1.67 -3.08
C VAL A 175 -73.76 -1.96 -3.88
N GLU A 176 -73.93 -2.42 -5.12
CA GLU A 176 -72.85 -2.76 -6.04
C GLU A 176 -72.02 -1.54 -6.46
N SER A 177 -72.65 -0.38 -6.72
CA SER A 177 -71.91 0.86 -7.06
C SER A 177 -71.09 1.38 -5.87
N VAL A 178 -71.61 1.23 -4.65
CA VAL A 178 -70.89 1.58 -3.41
C VAL A 178 -69.70 0.66 -3.18
N GLN A 179 -69.85 -0.64 -3.45
CA GLN A 179 -68.76 -1.61 -3.33
C GLN A 179 -67.64 -1.31 -4.34
N THR A 180 -67.97 -1.10 -5.62
CA THR A 180 -66.98 -0.76 -6.66
C THR A 180 -66.21 0.52 -6.32
N ARG A 181 -66.89 1.54 -5.79
CA ARG A 181 -66.24 2.80 -5.38
C ARG A 181 -65.28 2.61 -4.20
N THR A 182 -65.64 1.72 -3.27
CA THR A 182 -64.79 1.39 -2.11
C THR A 182 -63.52 0.65 -2.55
N GLU A 183 -63.63 -0.27 -3.52
CA GLU A 183 -62.48 -1.00 -4.07
C GLU A 183 -61.52 -0.07 -4.84
N LEU A 184 -62.05 0.85 -5.67
CA LEU A 184 -61.27 1.87 -6.38
C LEU A 184 -60.53 2.81 -5.41
N SER A 185 -61.21 3.23 -4.33
CA SER A 185 -60.61 4.05 -3.27
C SER A 185 -59.48 3.31 -2.54
N LYS A 186 -59.67 2.03 -2.23
CA LYS A 186 -58.64 1.19 -1.59
C LYS A 186 -57.40 1.02 -2.49
N LEU A 187 -57.61 0.83 -3.79
CA LEU A 187 -56.53 0.72 -4.77
C LEU A 187 -55.72 2.01 -4.85
N ARG A 188 -56.39 3.17 -4.86
CA ARG A 188 -55.74 4.50 -4.81
C ARG A 188 -54.86 4.65 -3.58
N THR A 189 -55.39 4.34 -2.38
CA THR A 189 -54.63 4.42 -1.13
C THR A 189 -53.42 3.50 -1.14
N THR A 190 -53.59 2.25 -1.62
CA THR A 190 -52.50 1.28 -1.70
C THR A 190 -51.40 1.71 -2.67
N LEU A 191 -51.77 2.33 -3.80
CA LEU A 191 -50.81 2.90 -4.75
C LEU A 191 -50.03 4.08 -4.14
N GLN A 192 -50.70 4.97 -3.40
CA GLN A 192 -50.03 6.07 -2.70
C GLN A 192 -49.08 5.55 -1.62
N GLU A 193 -49.51 4.60 -0.79
CA GLU A 193 -48.64 3.99 0.23
C GLU A 193 -47.44 3.26 -0.38
N ALA A 194 -47.60 2.60 -1.52
CA ALA A 194 -46.50 1.93 -2.20
C ALA A 194 -45.46 2.92 -2.74
N VAL A 195 -45.90 4.08 -3.24
CA VAL A 195 -45.01 5.17 -3.67
C VAL A 195 -44.31 5.80 -2.47
N ASP A 196 -45.03 6.08 -1.39
CA ASP A 196 -44.45 6.63 -0.16
C ASP A 196 -43.41 5.69 0.44
N LYS A 197 -43.69 4.37 0.44
CA LYS A 197 -42.71 3.35 0.85
C LYS A 197 -41.50 3.29 -0.08
N LEU A 198 -41.68 3.47 -1.38
CA LEU A 198 -40.58 3.51 -2.35
C LEU A 198 -39.72 4.78 -2.18
N GLU A 199 -40.31 5.92 -1.83
CA GLU A 199 -39.58 7.17 -1.53
C GLU A 199 -38.82 7.08 -0.19
N GLN A 200 -39.42 6.45 0.81
CA GLN A 200 -38.77 6.14 2.09
C GLN A 200 -37.62 5.15 1.91
N ALA A 201 -37.78 4.18 1.00
CA ALA A 201 -36.73 3.23 0.59
C ALA A 201 -35.80 3.79 -0.50
N GLY A 202 -35.77 5.12 -0.68
CA GLY A 202 -35.15 5.81 -1.81
C GLY A 202 -33.74 5.32 -2.21
N PRO A 203 -33.32 5.58 -3.47
CA PRO A 203 -32.07 5.04 -4.01
C PRO A 203 -30.91 5.45 -3.11
N ALA A 204 -30.36 4.49 -2.36
CA ALA A 204 -29.27 4.64 -1.38
C ALA A 204 -28.84 6.11 -1.20
N LYS A 205 -29.67 6.88 -0.48
CA LYS A 205 -29.39 8.30 -0.24
C LYS A 205 -28.05 8.36 0.45
N ASP A 206 -27.13 9.08 -0.18
CA ASP A 206 -25.89 9.58 0.41
C ASP A 206 -25.05 8.51 1.12
N ARG A 207 -24.36 7.65 0.35
CA ARG A 207 -23.03 7.27 0.85
C ARG A 207 -22.26 8.58 1.00
N PRO A 208 -21.76 8.93 2.20
CA PRO A 208 -20.92 10.11 2.37
C PRO A 208 -19.86 10.13 1.27
N ASP A 209 -19.46 11.32 0.79
CA ASP A 209 -18.33 11.38 -0.12
C ASP A 209 -17.08 10.87 0.62
N MET A 210 -16.19 10.17 -0.09
CA MET A 210 -14.89 9.80 0.47
C MET A 210 -14.18 11.08 0.92
N VAL A 211 -13.60 11.09 2.12
CA VAL A 211 -12.99 12.30 2.70
C VAL A 211 -11.51 12.08 2.95
N VAL A 212 -10.69 12.98 2.44
CA VAL A 212 -9.27 13.06 2.84
C VAL A 212 -9.23 13.54 4.29
N MET A 213 -8.73 12.70 5.20
CA MET A 213 -8.72 12.96 6.65
C MET A 213 -7.80 14.12 7.06
N GLY A 214 -6.96 14.59 6.14
CA GLY A 214 -6.06 15.71 6.33
C GLY A 214 -4.90 15.64 5.35
N PRO A 215 -4.13 16.75 5.22
CA PRO A 215 -2.93 16.75 4.41
C PRO A 215 -1.90 15.76 4.96
N ALA A 216 -1.14 15.13 4.07
CA ALA A 216 -0.03 14.27 4.41
C ALA A 216 0.96 15.02 5.28
N ALA A 217 1.49 14.37 6.32
CA ALA A 217 2.52 14.96 7.15
C ALA A 217 3.79 15.19 6.33
N ARG A 218 4.56 16.24 6.64
CA ARG A 218 5.89 16.38 6.03
C ARG A 218 6.81 15.31 6.58
N PRO A 219 7.45 14.49 5.73
CA PRO A 219 8.35 13.46 6.21
C PRO A 219 9.57 14.10 6.88
N ALA A 220 9.83 13.69 8.12
CA ALA A 220 10.92 14.23 8.93
C ALA A 220 12.29 13.59 8.63
N GLY A 221 12.32 12.49 7.86
CA GLY A 221 13.53 11.74 7.55
C GLY A 221 13.49 11.05 6.19
N GLU A 222 14.67 10.60 5.73
CA GLU A 222 14.83 9.83 4.50
C GLU A 222 14.16 8.46 4.65
N ALA A 223 13.45 8.03 3.60
CA ALA A 223 12.95 6.69 3.46
C ALA A 223 14.11 5.70 3.21
N PRO A 224 14.00 4.44 3.66
CA PRO A 224 14.99 3.40 3.36
C PRO A 224 15.17 3.18 1.85
N PRO A 225 16.38 2.81 1.38
CA PRO A 225 17.61 2.65 2.15
C PRO A 225 18.28 4.00 2.46
N THR A 226 18.55 4.27 3.73
CA THR A 226 19.24 5.50 4.15
C THR A 226 20.75 5.39 3.96
N ARG A 227 21.45 6.53 3.91
CA ARG A 227 22.93 6.56 3.76
C ARG A 227 23.64 5.74 4.83
N VAL A 228 23.14 5.79 6.06
CA VAL A 228 23.67 5.03 7.20
C VAL A 228 23.44 3.53 7.01
N GLN A 229 22.26 3.14 6.52
CA GLN A 229 21.97 1.72 6.23
C GLN A 229 22.90 1.19 5.13
N LEU A 230 23.15 1.96 4.06
CA LEU A 230 24.07 1.56 2.99
C LEU A 230 25.52 1.44 3.49
N MET A 231 25.99 2.36 4.32
CA MET A 231 27.30 2.26 4.97
C MET A 231 27.42 1.01 5.85
N VAL A 232 26.44 0.76 6.72
CA VAL A 232 26.45 -0.39 7.63
C VAL A 232 26.36 -1.69 6.85
N ALA A 233 25.49 -1.77 5.84
CA ALA A 233 25.38 -2.93 4.97
C ALA A 233 26.69 -3.21 4.21
N GLY A 234 27.32 -2.17 3.65
CA GLY A 234 28.62 -2.27 3.00
C GLY A 234 29.73 -2.76 3.94
N ALA A 235 29.78 -2.21 5.16
CA ALA A 235 30.73 -2.63 6.18
C ALA A 235 30.56 -4.11 6.57
N LEU A 236 29.31 -4.54 6.80
CA LEU A 236 28.99 -5.93 7.14
C LEU A 236 29.34 -6.89 6.00
N LEU A 237 28.99 -6.54 4.75
CA LEU A 237 29.30 -7.35 3.58
C LEU A 237 30.81 -7.59 3.45
N PHE A 238 31.62 -6.53 3.55
CA PHE A 238 33.06 -6.63 3.45
C PHE A 238 33.67 -7.37 4.66
N ALA A 239 33.14 -7.19 5.86
CA ALA A 239 33.57 -7.95 7.02
C ALA A 239 33.34 -9.46 6.83
N LEU A 240 32.16 -9.85 6.32
CA LEU A 240 31.84 -11.24 5.98
C LEU A 240 32.76 -11.78 4.90
N LEU A 241 33.00 -11.03 3.82
CA LEU A 241 33.95 -11.40 2.77
C LEU A 241 35.38 -11.59 3.33
N ALA A 242 35.84 -10.73 4.24
CA ALA A 242 37.13 -10.92 4.91
C ALA A 242 37.18 -12.26 5.65
N VAL A 243 36.13 -12.61 6.39
CA VAL A 243 36.07 -13.87 7.14
C VAL A 243 36.10 -15.06 6.17
N VAL A 244 35.32 -15.02 5.09
CA VAL A 244 35.29 -16.08 4.08
C VAL A 244 36.64 -16.22 3.38
N CYS A 245 37.23 -15.12 2.90
CA CYS A 245 38.56 -15.13 2.29
C CYS A 245 39.62 -15.64 3.26
N HIS A 246 39.51 -15.32 4.55
CA HIS A 246 40.42 -15.83 5.56
C HIS A 246 40.28 -17.34 5.77
N LEU A 247 39.05 -17.85 5.88
CA LEU A 247 38.80 -19.29 5.99
C LEU A 247 39.26 -20.04 4.74
N ALA A 248 39.03 -19.48 3.55
CA ALA A 248 39.52 -20.03 2.29
C ALA A 248 41.06 -20.04 2.24
N ALA A 249 41.72 -18.93 2.62
CA ALA A 249 43.18 -18.86 2.68
C ALA A 249 43.76 -19.83 3.72
N ALA A 250 43.09 -20.03 4.86
CA ALA A 250 43.48 -21.01 5.87
C ALA A 250 43.31 -22.45 5.35
N ARG A 251 42.27 -22.71 4.55
CA ARG A 251 42.00 -24.03 3.96
C ARG A 251 42.95 -24.38 2.80
N VAL A 252 43.30 -23.40 1.98
CA VAL A 252 44.23 -23.55 0.84
C VAL A 252 45.69 -23.53 1.32
N GLY A 253 45.97 -22.82 2.42
CA GLY A 253 47.27 -22.77 3.08
C GLY A 253 47.63 -24.07 3.81
N ARG A 254 47.71 -25.20 3.10
CA ARG A 254 48.34 -26.45 3.57
C ARG A 254 49.88 -26.30 3.65
N ARG A 255 50.39 -25.25 4.27
CA ARG A 255 51.81 -25.19 4.62
C ARG A 255 51.98 -25.95 5.92
N LEU A 256 52.77 -27.03 5.87
CA LEU A 256 53.20 -27.80 7.04
C LEU A 256 53.85 -26.83 8.04
N ARG A 257 53.11 -26.43 9.07
CA ARG A 257 53.54 -25.39 10.02
C ARG A 257 53.76 -25.96 11.41
N THR A 258 53.14 -27.09 11.72
CA THR A 258 53.31 -27.78 12.99
C THR A 258 54.04 -29.10 12.78
N GLY A 259 54.75 -29.56 13.82
CA GLY A 259 55.44 -30.86 13.77
C GLY A 259 54.50 -32.03 13.47
N ALA A 260 53.23 -31.92 13.88
CA ALA A 260 52.19 -32.91 13.58
C ALA A 260 51.86 -32.98 12.07
N ASP A 261 51.78 -31.82 11.39
CA ASP A 261 51.57 -31.76 9.94
C ASP A 261 52.73 -32.46 9.19
N VAL A 262 53.97 -32.19 9.64
CA VAL A 262 55.20 -32.76 9.06
C VAL A 262 55.25 -34.29 9.26
N THR A 263 54.91 -34.76 10.46
CA THR A 263 54.85 -36.19 10.83
C THR A 263 53.82 -36.92 9.95
N ALA A 264 52.64 -36.34 9.77
CA ALA A 264 51.57 -36.92 8.97
C ALA A 264 51.90 -36.98 7.47
N ALA A 265 52.66 -36.01 6.95
CA ALA A 265 53.10 -35.99 5.56
C ALA A 265 54.26 -36.95 5.26
N LEU A 266 55.16 -37.16 6.23
CA LEU A 266 56.35 -38.01 6.06
C LEU A 266 56.14 -39.46 6.55
N GLY A 267 55.05 -39.74 7.26
CA GLY A 267 54.78 -41.07 7.82
C GLY A 267 55.77 -41.50 8.90
N SER A 268 56.58 -40.56 9.42
CA SER A 268 57.64 -40.83 10.39
C SER A 268 57.34 -40.16 11.73
N PRO A 269 57.61 -40.81 12.88
CA PRO A 269 57.40 -40.22 14.19
C PRO A 269 58.29 -38.99 14.41
N LEU A 270 57.76 -37.97 15.09
CA LEU A 270 58.49 -36.75 15.42
C LEU A 270 59.61 -37.07 16.41
N LEU A 271 60.87 -36.93 15.99
CA LEU A 271 62.04 -37.24 16.83
C LEU A 271 62.43 -36.10 17.79
N GLY A 272 61.98 -34.87 17.53
CA GLY A 272 62.19 -33.72 18.41
C GLY A 272 61.83 -32.38 17.76
N SER A 273 61.61 -31.35 18.58
CA SER A 273 61.39 -29.97 18.13
C SER A 273 62.46 -29.06 18.71
N VAL A 274 63.05 -28.20 17.87
CA VAL A 274 63.99 -27.17 18.29
C VAL A 274 63.27 -25.82 18.24
N ASP A 275 63.11 -25.18 19.38
CA ASP A 275 62.57 -23.82 19.46
C ASP A 275 63.72 -22.84 19.27
N VAL A 276 63.72 -22.12 18.15
CA VAL A 276 64.74 -21.10 17.87
C VAL A 276 64.20 -19.77 18.41
N PRO A 277 64.86 -19.11 19.36
CA PRO A 277 64.42 -17.80 19.83
C PRO A 277 64.52 -16.80 18.68
N GLY A 278 63.37 -16.24 18.27
CA GLY A 278 63.26 -15.29 17.16
C GLY A 278 63.86 -13.92 17.53
N GLY A 279 64.64 -13.35 16.60
CA GLY A 279 65.13 -11.97 16.67
C GLY A 279 64.06 -10.92 16.38
#